data_AF-A0AAW6SQ38-F1
#
_entry.id   AF-A0AAW6SQ38-F1
#
_cell.length_a   1.000
_cell.length_b   1.000
_cell.length_c   1.000
_cell.angle_alpha   90.00
_cell.angle_beta   90.00
_cell.angle_gamma   90.00
#
_symmetry.space_group_name_H-M   'P 1'
#
loop_
_entity.id
_entity.type
_entity.pdbx_description
1 polymer ?
#
loop_
_entity_poly.entity_id
_entity_poly.type
_entity_poly.pdbx_seq_one_letter_code
_entity_poly.pdbx_strand_id
1 'polypeptide(L)'
;MQERVTPFQLFILVLSIYVIGAMVVDLVFVLSPQVQRLLEYMDYVVCLFFFIDFCKRFASAKSKREYMKWGWIDLLACIPAGLFQGARLFRVVQVLRVLRAIKSMEMIWKLLFRNRAEGVFASAATATVLLVVFGALTMLMVETPNPDSPINTAEEALWWAVVTVTTVGYGDYYPITTLGRVVAVLLMVGGVGLFGSFAAYISSIFIEDDSEQEARAARAQRDMTRALYHQISELTTEVRELRERLDQVAQERGEPLAERERHREALHRQVNEEMEQRLGDAAPPDREGPAGER
;
A
#
# COMPACT_ATOMS: atom_id res chain seq x y z
N MET A 1 17.95 -9.94 -5.31
CA MET A 1 16.69 -9.27 -4.94
C MET A 1 16.61 -9.23 -3.43
N GLN A 2 16.98 -8.11 -2.80
CA GLN A 2 16.83 -7.94 -1.35
C GLN A 2 15.39 -7.52 -1.09
N GLU A 3 14.58 -8.44 -0.57
CA GLU A 3 13.29 -8.10 0.04
C GLU A 3 13.57 -7.23 1.26
N ARG A 4 13.45 -5.91 1.10
CA ARG A 4 13.48 -5.00 2.25
C ARG A 4 12.23 -5.25 3.07
N VAL A 5 12.38 -5.89 4.22
CA VAL A 5 11.35 -6.00 5.24
C VAL A 5 10.91 -4.57 5.58
N THR A 6 9.64 -4.25 5.33
CA THR A 6 9.12 -2.93 5.67
C THR A 6 9.03 -2.80 7.20
N PRO A 7 9.26 -1.60 7.78
CA PRO A 7 9.13 -1.39 9.23
C PRO A 7 7.79 -1.87 9.79
N PHE A 8 6.72 -1.76 9.00
CA PHE A 8 5.39 -2.25 9.29
C PHE A 8 5.32 -3.78 9.40
N GLN A 9 5.97 -4.52 8.51
CA GLN A 9 6.06 -5.98 8.58
C GLN A 9 6.86 -6.44 9.81
N LEU A 10 7.93 -5.72 10.15
CA LEU A 10 8.70 -6.00 11.37
C LEU A 10 7.87 -5.74 12.63
N PHE A 11 7.08 -4.67 12.64
CA PHE A 11 6.13 -4.36 13.72
C PHE A 11 5.08 -5.46 13.88
N ILE A 12 4.46 -5.91 12.79
CA ILE A 12 3.48 -7.03 12.81
C ILE A 12 4.14 -8.32 13.27
N LEU A 13 5.36 -8.62 12.82
CA LEU A 13 6.10 -9.81 13.22
C LEU A 13 6.36 -9.82 14.73
N VAL A 14 6.85 -8.69 15.26
CA VAL A 14 7.11 -8.52 16.70
C VAL A 14 5.82 -8.64 17.51
N LEU A 15 4.74 -7.97 17.06
CA LEU A 15 3.43 -8.05 17.69
C LEU A 15 2.86 -9.48 17.68
N SER A 16 3.07 -10.21 16.58
CA SER A 16 2.64 -11.60 16.44
C SER A 16 3.40 -12.54 17.37
N ILE A 17 4.73 -12.39 17.46
CA ILE A 17 5.57 -13.17 18.39
C ILE A 17 5.15 -12.89 19.84
N TYR A 18 4.88 -11.63 20.17
CA TYR A 18 4.39 -11.24 21.48
C TYR A 18 3.03 -11.89 21.82
N VAL A 19 2.05 -11.85 20.90
CA VAL A 19 0.73 -12.46 21.10
C VAL A 19 0.85 -13.97 21.28
N ILE A 20 1.69 -14.63 20.48
CA ILE A 20 1.98 -16.05 20.63
C ILE A 20 2.62 -16.31 22.00
N GLY A 21 3.59 -15.49 22.42
CA GLY A 21 4.22 -15.58 23.74
C GLY A 21 3.22 -15.41 24.88
N ALA A 22 2.33 -14.42 24.79
CA ALA A 22 1.28 -14.18 25.78
C ALA A 22 0.27 -15.34 25.86
N MET A 23 -0.11 -15.93 24.71
CA MET A 23 -0.93 -17.15 24.68
C MET A 23 -0.20 -18.38 25.25
N VAL A 24 1.12 -18.47 25.09
CA VAL A 24 1.94 -19.52 25.72
C VAL A 24 2.10 -19.27 27.22
N VAL A 25 2.13 -18.02 27.67
CA VAL A 25 2.10 -17.70 29.10
C VAL A 25 0.74 -18.08 29.71
N ASP A 26 -0.36 -17.83 29.00
CA ASP A 26 -1.70 -18.33 29.37
C ASP A 26 -1.78 -19.87 29.41
N LEU A 27 -0.94 -20.57 28.65
CA LEU A 27 -0.85 -22.04 28.72
C LEU A 27 -0.24 -22.53 30.04
N VAL A 28 0.61 -21.73 30.69
CA VAL A 28 1.40 -22.15 31.85
C VAL A 28 0.84 -21.58 33.17
N PHE A 29 0.13 -20.46 33.13
CA PHE A 29 -0.42 -19.78 34.31
C PHE A 29 -1.96 -19.81 34.32
N VAL A 30 -2.57 -20.03 35.49
CA VAL A 30 -4.03 -20.02 35.66
C VAL A 30 -4.49 -18.56 35.63
N LEU A 31 -4.92 -18.06 34.46
CA LEU A 31 -5.41 -16.69 34.33
C LEU A 31 -6.83 -16.52 34.89
N SER A 32 -7.15 -15.26 35.20
CA SER A 32 -8.45 -14.81 35.66
C SER A 32 -9.58 -15.22 34.70
N PRO A 33 -10.76 -15.66 35.18
CA PRO A 33 -11.90 -16.09 34.36
C PRO A 33 -12.34 -15.09 33.29
N GLN A 34 -12.12 -13.79 33.51
CA GLN A 34 -12.43 -12.71 32.56
C GLN A 34 -11.49 -12.75 31.35
N VAL A 35 -10.19 -13.01 31.57
CA VAL A 35 -9.21 -13.08 30.49
C VAL A 35 -9.45 -14.33 29.63
N GLN A 36 -9.79 -15.45 30.25
CA GLN A 36 -10.18 -16.68 29.55
C GLN A 36 -11.42 -16.46 28.65
N ARG A 37 -12.42 -15.73 29.15
CA ARG A 37 -13.62 -15.40 28.36
C ARG A 37 -13.31 -14.54 27.14
N LEU A 38 -12.42 -13.56 27.28
CA LEU A 38 -11.95 -12.72 26.16
C LEU A 38 -11.22 -13.56 25.12
N LEU A 39 -10.29 -14.41 25.57
CA LEU A 39 -9.53 -15.33 24.73
C LEU A 39 -10.46 -16.29 23.97
N GLU A 40 -11.51 -16.80 24.62
CA GLU A 40 -12.51 -17.66 23.99
C GLU A 40 -13.35 -16.94 22.96
N TYR A 41 -13.81 -15.72 23.24
CA TYR A 41 -14.57 -14.94 22.27
C TYR A 41 -13.73 -14.64 21.02
N MET A 42 -12.47 -14.21 21.22
CA MET A 42 -11.50 -14.05 20.14
C MET A 42 -11.25 -15.36 19.39
N ASP A 43 -11.23 -16.48 20.11
CA ASP A 43 -11.09 -17.80 19.51
C ASP A 43 -12.25 -18.14 18.58
N TYR A 44 -13.48 -17.87 18.99
CA TYR A 44 -14.67 -18.06 18.16
C TYR A 44 -14.63 -17.23 16.89
N VAL A 45 -14.22 -15.96 16.97
CA VAL A 45 -14.11 -15.07 15.81
C VAL A 45 -13.05 -15.58 14.83
N VAL A 46 -11.88 -15.98 15.34
CA VAL A 46 -10.80 -16.55 14.53
C VAL A 46 -11.25 -17.87 13.89
N CYS A 47 -11.87 -18.77 14.66
CA CYS A 47 -12.41 -20.03 14.14
C CYS A 47 -13.47 -19.81 13.06
N LEU A 48 -14.36 -18.82 13.21
CA LEU A 48 -15.35 -18.48 12.19
C LEU A 48 -14.67 -18.02 10.89
N PHE A 49 -13.64 -17.18 10.99
CA PHE A 49 -12.89 -16.72 9.82
C PHE A 49 -12.17 -17.88 9.11
N PHE A 50 -11.49 -18.75 9.87
CA PHE A 50 -10.86 -19.97 9.34
C PHE A 50 -11.88 -20.92 8.73
N PHE A 51 -13.07 -21.04 9.32
CA PHE A 51 -14.13 -21.89 8.79
C PHE A 51 -14.65 -21.36 7.45
N ILE A 52 -14.77 -20.04 7.29
CA ILE A 52 -15.12 -19.42 6.02
C ILE A 52 -14.02 -19.64 4.97
N ASP A 53 -12.73 -19.51 5.34
CA ASP A 53 -11.61 -19.81 4.44
C ASP A 53 -11.60 -21.29 4.02
N PHE A 54 -11.83 -22.20 4.98
CA PHE A 54 -11.99 -23.62 4.72
C PHE A 54 -13.14 -23.91 3.76
N CYS A 55 -14.32 -23.29 3.97
CA CYS A 55 -15.47 -23.47 3.10
C CYS A 55 -15.19 -22.98 1.67
N LYS A 56 -14.52 -21.83 1.51
CA LYS A 56 -14.11 -21.31 0.19
C LYS A 56 -13.13 -22.25 -0.51
N ARG A 57 -12.13 -22.76 0.21
CA ARG A 57 -11.15 -23.72 -0.35
C ARG A 57 -11.77 -25.07 -0.67
N PHE A 58 -12.67 -25.55 0.17
CA PHE A 58 -13.43 -26.77 -0.07
C PHE A 58 -14.33 -26.66 -1.31
N ALA A 59 -14.95 -25.49 -1.51
CA ALA A 59 -15.77 -25.21 -2.69
C ALA A 59 -14.95 -25.08 -3.99
N SER A 60 -13.73 -24.52 -3.90
CA SER A 60 -12.85 -24.27 -5.06
C SER A 60 -11.96 -25.47 -5.44
N ALA A 61 -11.90 -26.52 -4.61
CA ALA A 61 -11.09 -27.71 -4.87
C ALA A 61 -11.69 -28.58 -5.98
N LYS A 62 -10.91 -28.83 -7.06
CA LYS A 62 -11.32 -29.68 -8.20
C LYS A 62 -11.65 -31.12 -7.80
N SER A 63 -11.09 -31.66 -6.71
CA SER A 63 -11.36 -33.00 -6.18
C SER A 63 -11.62 -32.98 -4.65
N LYS A 64 -12.90 -32.94 -4.25
CA LYS A 64 -13.33 -32.85 -2.82
C LYS A 64 -12.74 -33.95 -1.91
N ARG A 65 -12.49 -35.14 -2.44
CA ARG A 65 -11.92 -36.30 -1.70
C ARG A 65 -10.42 -36.21 -1.45
N GLU A 66 -9.69 -35.54 -2.34
CA GLU A 66 -8.24 -35.38 -2.22
C GLU A 66 -7.91 -34.28 -1.22
N TYR A 67 -8.70 -33.20 -1.26
CA TYR A 67 -8.63 -32.13 -0.27
C TYR A 67 -8.91 -32.63 1.16
N MET A 68 -9.88 -33.54 1.35
CA MET A 68 -10.21 -34.07 2.68
C MET A 68 -9.09 -34.91 3.32
N LYS A 69 -8.13 -35.45 2.55
CA LYS A 69 -6.99 -36.21 3.09
C LYS A 69 -6.01 -35.35 3.90
N TRP A 70 -5.96 -34.04 3.61
CA TRP A 70 -5.10 -33.07 4.30
C TRP A 70 -5.89 -31.97 5.01
N GLY A 71 -7.12 -31.67 4.57
CA GLY A 71 -8.00 -30.62 5.11
C GLY A 71 -8.69 -30.98 6.43
N TRP A 72 -8.54 -32.20 6.94
CA TRP A 72 -9.04 -32.55 8.29
C TRP A 72 -8.31 -31.78 9.39
N ILE A 73 -7.06 -31.35 9.16
CA ILE A 73 -6.30 -30.48 10.07
C ILE A 73 -6.89 -29.06 10.08
N ASP A 74 -7.36 -28.57 8.93
CA ASP A 74 -8.09 -27.28 8.83
C ASP A 74 -9.43 -27.31 9.56
N LEU A 75 -10.15 -28.43 9.42
CA LEU A 75 -11.42 -28.64 10.11
C LEU A 75 -11.21 -28.73 11.63
N LEU A 76 -10.15 -29.42 12.09
CA LEU A 76 -9.80 -29.50 13.50
C LEU A 76 -9.44 -28.12 14.08
N ALA A 77 -8.74 -27.28 13.31
CA ALA A 77 -8.36 -25.93 13.72
C ALA A 77 -9.57 -24.97 13.84
N CYS A 78 -10.69 -25.28 13.18
CA CYS A 78 -11.94 -24.52 13.30
C CYS A 78 -12.75 -24.85 14.57
N ILE A 79 -12.33 -25.83 15.36
CA ILE A 79 -13.06 -26.23 16.57
C ILE A 79 -12.63 -25.31 17.73
N PRO A 80 -13.55 -24.52 18.31
CA PRO A 80 -13.24 -23.60 19.40
C PRO A 80 -12.85 -24.38 20.66
N ALA A 81 -11.79 -23.95 21.32
CA ALA A 81 -11.20 -24.69 22.44
C ALA A 81 -12.10 -24.69 23.69
N GLY A 82 -13.02 -23.71 23.80
CA GLY A 82 -13.95 -23.54 24.92
C GLY A 82 -15.02 -24.65 25.05
N LEU A 83 -15.31 -25.39 23.97
CA LEU A 83 -16.28 -26.51 24.01
C LEU A 83 -15.84 -27.68 24.90
N PHE A 84 -14.57 -27.74 25.31
CA PHE A 84 -13.97 -28.88 26.02
C PHE A 84 -13.54 -28.59 27.46
N GLN A 85 -13.94 -27.46 28.05
CA GLN A 85 -13.55 -27.06 29.41
C GLN A 85 -13.91 -28.07 30.51
N GLY A 86 -14.92 -28.93 30.29
CA GLY A 86 -15.49 -29.79 31.33
C GLY A 86 -14.94 -31.22 31.46
N ALA A 87 -14.04 -31.69 30.58
CA ALA A 87 -13.63 -33.09 30.59
C ALA A 87 -12.11 -33.27 30.52
N ARG A 88 -11.64 -34.46 30.92
CA ARG A 88 -10.26 -35.04 30.95
C ARG A 88 -9.38 -34.84 29.68
N LEU A 89 -9.85 -34.06 28.73
CA LEU A 89 -9.33 -33.68 27.42
C LEU A 89 -8.30 -32.54 27.45
N PHE A 90 -7.65 -32.28 28.60
CA PHE A 90 -6.58 -31.28 28.73
C PHE A 90 -5.53 -31.40 27.59
N ARG A 91 -5.25 -32.63 27.18
CA ARG A 91 -4.35 -32.97 26.06
C ARG A 91 -4.89 -32.56 24.68
N VAL A 92 -6.20 -32.67 24.45
CA VAL A 92 -6.84 -32.27 23.19
C VAL A 92 -6.91 -30.76 23.07
N VAL A 93 -7.23 -30.05 24.16
CA VAL A 93 -7.16 -28.58 24.21
C VAL A 93 -5.74 -28.09 23.93
N GLN A 94 -4.71 -28.74 24.51
CA GLN A 94 -3.31 -28.42 24.23
C GLN A 94 -2.93 -28.63 22.76
N VAL A 95 -3.32 -29.77 22.16
CA VAL A 95 -3.04 -30.06 20.75
C VAL A 95 -3.77 -29.08 19.83
N LEU A 96 -5.03 -28.73 20.13
CA LEU A 96 -5.79 -27.74 19.36
C LEU A 96 -5.16 -26.34 19.44
N ARG A 97 -4.70 -25.90 20.62
CA ARG A 97 -3.96 -24.62 20.78
C ARG A 97 -2.67 -24.59 19.95
N VAL A 98 -1.89 -25.67 19.97
CA VAL A 98 -0.64 -25.78 19.21
C VAL A 98 -0.89 -25.81 17.70
N LEU A 99 -1.89 -26.57 17.25
CA LEU A 99 -2.29 -26.59 15.85
C LEU A 99 -2.74 -25.21 15.37
N ARG A 100 -3.44 -24.45 16.21
CA ARG A 100 -3.83 -23.06 15.92
C ARG A 100 -2.62 -22.13 15.85
N ALA A 101 -1.66 -22.22 16.76
CA ALA A 101 -0.44 -21.42 16.70
C ALA A 101 0.38 -21.68 15.43
N ILE A 102 0.50 -22.95 15.02
CA ILE A 102 1.17 -23.36 13.78
C ILE A 102 0.41 -22.81 12.56
N LYS A 103 -0.93 -22.86 12.56
CA LYS A 103 -1.78 -22.32 11.50
C LYS A 103 -1.72 -20.79 11.40
N SER A 104 -1.76 -20.09 12.52
CA SER A 104 -1.61 -18.64 12.58
C SER A 104 -0.24 -18.23 12.05
N MET A 105 0.82 -18.97 12.39
CA MET A 105 2.16 -18.78 11.82
C MET A 105 2.14 -18.98 10.31
N GLU A 106 1.53 -20.06 9.81
CA GLU A 106 1.44 -20.34 8.37
C GLU A 106 0.62 -19.26 7.60
N MET A 107 -0.42 -18.71 8.23
CA MET A 107 -1.21 -17.61 7.68
C MET A 107 -0.41 -16.31 7.62
N ILE A 108 0.26 -15.94 8.71
CA ILE A 108 1.13 -14.76 8.76
C ILE A 108 2.22 -14.90 7.70
N TRP A 109 2.88 -16.06 7.59
CA TRP A 109 3.87 -16.32 6.55
C TRP A 109 3.32 -16.21 5.12
N LYS A 110 2.15 -16.80 4.84
CA LYS A 110 1.51 -16.71 3.51
C LYS A 110 1.05 -15.30 3.16
N LEU A 111 0.65 -14.49 4.15
CA LEU A 111 0.25 -13.10 3.96
C LEU A 111 1.46 -12.15 3.84
N LEU A 112 2.56 -12.45 4.53
CA LEU A 112 3.80 -11.67 4.45
C LEU A 112 4.55 -11.87 3.12
N PHE A 113 4.48 -13.09 2.56
CA PHE A 113 5.28 -13.49 1.38
C PHE A 113 4.50 -13.56 0.06
N ARG A 114 3.18 -13.34 0.04
CA ARG A 114 2.40 -13.44 -1.21
C ARG A 114 1.83 -12.09 -1.62
N ASN A 115 2.62 -11.37 -2.42
CA ASN A 115 2.33 -10.16 -3.18
C ASN A 115 2.28 -8.81 -2.44
N ARG A 116 3.02 -7.85 -3.04
CA ARG A 116 3.26 -6.48 -2.58
C ARG A 116 2.02 -5.57 -2.59
N ALA A 117 1.00 -5.90 -3.38
CA ALA A 117 -0.20 -5.06 -3.57
C ALA A 117 -1.43 -5.57 -2.81
N GLU A 118 -1.74 -6.88 -2.86
CA GLU A 118 -2.82 -7.49 -2.05
C GLU A 118 -2.41 -7.69 -0.58
N GLY A 119 -1.11 -7.79 -0.32
CA GLY A 119 -0.56 -7.99 1.02
C GLY A 119 -0.71 -6.78 1.95
N VAL A 120 -0.82 -5.54 1.43
CA VAL A 120 -0.93 -4.33 2.28
C VAL A 120 -2.28 -4.28 2.98
N PHE A 121 -3.38 -4.50 2.27
CA PHE A 121 -4.71 -4.52 2.88
C PHE A 121 -4.87 -5.67 3.87
N ALA A 122 -4.43 -6.88 3.48
CA ALA A 122 -4.52 -8.05 4.35
C ALA A 122 -3.60 -7.94 5.58
N SER A 123 -2.40 -7.37 5.44
CA SER A 123 -1.50 -7.13 6.58
C SER A 123 -2.01 -6.00 7.48
N ALA A 124 -2.61 -4.94 6.95
CA ALA A 124 -3.28 -3.90 7.72
C ALA A 124 -4.45 -4.45 8.53
N ALA A 125 -5.33 -5.24 7.91
CA ALA A 125 -6.44 -5.90 8.60
C ALA A 125 -5.94 -6.82 9.73
N THR A 126 -4.89 -7.61 9.46
CA THR A 126 -4.27 -8.49 10.47
C THR A 126 -3.65 -7.67 11.61
N ALA A 127 -2.92 -6.60 11.30
CA ALA A 127 -2.33 -5.70 12.30
C ALA A 127 -3.39 -5.05 13.19
N THR A 128 -4.52 -4.66 12.61
CA THR A 128 -5.65 -4.07 13.34
C THR A 128 -6.21 -5.05 14.36
N VAL A 129 -6.49 -6.28 13.93
CA VAL A 129 -7.01 -7.33 14.82
C VAL A 129 -6.02 -7.60 15.94
N LEU A 130 -4.73 -7.73 15.62
CA LEU A 130 -3.68 -7.96 16.62
C LEU A 130 -3.58 -6.80 17.62
N LEU A 131 -3.62 -5.55 17.16
CA LEU A 131 -3.59 -4.36 18.03
C LEU A 131 -4.80 -4.30 18.96
N VAL A 132 -6.01 -4.58 18.45
CA VAL A 132 -7.24 -4.58 19.24
C VAL A 132 -7.19 -5.68 20.32
N VAL A 133 -6.82 -6.90 19.95
CA VAL A 133 -6.70 -8.03 20.89
C VAL A 133 -5.65 -7.74 21.95
N PHE A 134 -4.47 -7.27 21.53
CA PHE A 134 -3.38 -6.93 22.43
C PHE A 134 -3.75 -5.79 23.40
N GLY A 135 -4.35 -4.72 22.87
CA GLY A 135 -4.81 -3.58 23.64
C GLY A 135 -5.85 -3.98 24.68
N ALA A 136 -6.85 -4.77 24.28
CA ALA A 136 -7.91 -5.26 25.17
C ALA A 136 -7.36 -6.16 26.28
N LEU A 137 -6.51 -7.13 25.95
CA LEU A 137 -5.91 -8.05 26.94
C LEU A 137 -5.06 -7.30 27.96
N THR A 138 -4.15 -6.44 27.48
CA THR A 138 -3.23 -5.70 28.36
C THR A 138 -3.99 -4.71 29.23
N MET A 139 -5.00 -4.04 28.69
CA MET A 139 -5.87 -3.17 29.48
C MET A 139 -6.62 -3.91 30.55
N LEU A 140 -7.22 -5.05 30.23
CA LEU A 140 -7.91 -5.87 31.22
C LEU A 140 -6.96 -6.30 32.35
N MET A 141 -5.73 -6.75 32.02
CA MET A 141 -4.75 -7.14 33.04
C MET A 141 -4.33 -5.99 33.96
N VAL A 142 -4.27 -4.76 33.44
CA VAL A 142 -3.75 -3.61 34.17
C VAL A 142 -4.84 -2.84 34.91
N GLU A 143 -6.06 -2.81 34.39
CA GLU A 143 -7.18 -2.05 34.95
C GLU A 143 -8.08 -2.88 35.87
N THR A 144 -8.30 -4.18 35.59
CA THR A 144 -9.16 -5.04 36.43
C THR A 144 -8.74 -5.14 37.91
N PRO A 145 -7.44 -5.06 38.28
CA PRO A 145 -7.06 -5.02 39.70
C PRO A 145 -7.56 -3.77 40.44
N ASN A 146 -7.94 -2.70 39.73
CA ASN A 146 -8.39 -1.45 40.33
C ASN A 146 -9.93 -1.37 40.35
N PRO A 147 -10.57 -1.36 41.54
CA PRO A 147 -12.03 -1.36 41.65
C PRO A 147 -12.71 -0.07 41.15
N ASP A 148 -11.96 1.04 41.03
CA ASP A 148 -12.49 2.31 40.52
C ASP A 148 -12.46 2.38 38.98
N SER A 149 -11.89 1.38 38.31
CA SER A 149 -11.76 1.40 36.86
C SER A 149 -13.11 1.12 36.20
N PRO A 150 -13.48 1.84 35.13
CA PRO A 150 -14.66 1.50 34.34
C PRO A 150 -14.46 0.22 33.49
N ILE A 151 -13.23 -0.27 33.33
CA ILE A 151 -12.90 -1.45 32.50
C ILE A 151 -12.72 -2.68 33.41
N ASN A 152 -13.79 -3.43 33.63
CA ASN A 152 -13.82 -4.60 34.51
C ASN A 152 -14.08 -5.92 33.78
N THR A 153 -14.69 -5.86 32.60
CA THR A 153 -15.02 -7.04 31.82
C THR A 153 -14.27 -7.10 30.49
N ALA A 154 -14.15 -8.33 29.98
CA ALA A 154 -13.57 -8.61 28.67
C ALA A 154 -14.22 -7.83 27.53
N GLU A 155 -15.55 -7.72 27.58
CA GLU A 155 -16.37 -7.08 26.56
C GLU A 155 -16.11 -5.56 26.54
N GLU A 156 -16.00 -4.95 27.72
CA GLU A 156 -15.66 -3.53 27.89
C GLU A 156 -14.25 -3.22 27.39
N ALA A 157 -13.27 -4.06 27.73
CA ALA A 157 -11.90 -3.91 27.27
C ALA A 157 -11.77 -4.04 25.75
N LEU A 158 -12.51 -4.97 25.14
CA LEU A 158 -12.56 -5.15 23.70
C LEU A 158 -13.21 -3.96 22.99
N TRP A 159 -14.37 -3.52 23.50
CA TRP A 159 -15.06 -2.34 23.00
C TRP A 159 -14.16 -1.10 23.05
N TRP A 160 -13.53 -0.85 24.20
CA TRP A 160 -12.58 0.24 24.37
C TRP A 160 -11.42 0.18 23.37
N ALA A 161 -10.84 -1.00 23.16
CA ALA A 161 -9.71 -1.17 22.25
C ALA A 161 -10.12 -0.88 20.79
N VAL A 162 -11.31 -1.34 20.36
CA VAL A 162 -11.85 -1.03 19.03
C VAL A 162 -12.09 0.47 18.88
N VAL A 163 -12.78 1.09 19.83
CA VAL A 163 -13.10 2.53 19.82
C VAL A 163 -11.83 3.40 19.83
N THR A 164 -10.78 2.95 20.51
CA THR A 164 -9.49 3.66 20.58
C THR A 164 -8.68 3.50 19.29
N VAL A 165 -8.54 2.28 18.76
CA VAL A 165 -7.80 2.01 17.51
C VAL A 165 -8.47 2.69 16.31
N THR A 166 -9.80 2.70 16.29
CA THR A 166 -10.59 3.39 15.26
C THR A 166 -10.64 4.91 15.46
N THR A 167 -10.01 5.44 16.51
CA THR A 167 -9.96 6.87 16.85
C THR A 167 -11.32 7.52 17.12
N VAL A 168 -12.35 6.74 17.47
CA VAL A 168 -13.70 7.26 17.79
C VAL A 168 -13.74 7.89 19.18
N GLY A 169 -13.24 7.19 20.20
CA GLY A 169 -13.08 7.72 21.55
C GLY A 169 -14.38 8.19 22.24
N TYR A 170 -15.39 7.33 22.39
CA TYR A 170 -16.65 7.68 23.08
C TYR A 170 -16.47 8.17 24.53
N GLY A 171 -15.43 7.70 25.22
CA GLY A 171 -15.12 8.11 26.59
C GLY A 171 -15.96 7.43 27.68
N ASP A 172 -16.75 6.43 27.30
CA ASP A 172 -17.51 5.55 28.18
C ASP A 172 -16.61 4.62 29.01
N TYR A 173 -15.50 4.17 28.43
CA TYR A 173 -14.45 3.40 29.09
C TYR A 173 -13.09 4.06 28.90
N TYR A 174 -12.25 4.08 29.94
CA TYR A 174 -10.91 4.68 29.86
C TYR A 174 -9.97 4.17 30.96
N PRO A 175 -8.64 4.11 30.70
CA PRO A 175 -7.64 3.78 31.71
C PRO A 175 -7.59 4.83 32.82
N ILE A 176 -7.64 4.38 34.07
CA ILE A 176 -7.36 5.25 35.22
C ILE A 176 -5.96 5.01 35.79
N THR A 177 -5.36 3.84 35.54
CA THR A 177 -4.04 3.50 36.05
C THR A 177 -2.92 4.10 35.21
N THR A 178 -1.76 4.35 35.82
CA THR A 178 -0.57 4.86 35.12
C THR A 178 -0.13 3.92 34.00
N LEU A 179 -0.09 2.60 34.27
CA LEU A 179 0.28 1.61 33.27
C LEU A 179 -0.77 1.52 32.15
N GLY A 180 -2.06 1.60 32.49
CA GLY A 180 -3.14 1.59 31.50
C GLY A 180 -3.06 2.78 30.55
N ARG A 181 -2.71 3.96 31.07
CA ARG A 181 -2.46 5.16 30.24
C ARG A 181 -1.27 4.99 29.31
N VAL A 182 -0.19 4.36 29.76
CA VAL A 182 0.97 4.06 28.88
C VAL A 182 0.54 3.12 27.75
N VAL A 183 -0.21 2.06 28.07
CA VAL A 183 -0.75 1.11 27.08
C VAL A 183 -1.67 1.83 26.09
N ALA A 184 -2.54 2.71 26.58
CA ALA A 184 -3.44 3.50 25.73
C ALA A 184 -2.68 4.40 24.77
N VAL A 185 -1.62 5.08 25.20
CA VAL A 185 -0.78 5.90 24.30
C VAL A 185 -0.16 5.03 23.21
N LEU A 186 0.39 3.86 23.56
CA LEU A 186 0.96 2.95 22.56
C LEU A 186 -0.11 2.45 21.57
N LEU A 187 -1.31 2.14 22.05
CA LEU A 187 -2.42 1.71 21.21
C LEU A 187 -2.90 2.83 20.27
N MET A 188 -2.98 4.07 20.76
CA MET A 188 -3.32 5.24 19.95
C MET A 188 -2.30 5.48 18.84
N VAL A 189 -0.99 5.42 19.15
CA VAL A 189 0.08 5.54 18.15
C VAL A 189 -0.03 4.44 17.10
N GLY A 190 -0.31 3.20 17.53
CA GLY A 190 -0.55 2.08 16.62
C GLY A 190 -1.76 2.28 15.70
N GLY A 191 -2.88 2.76 16.26
CA GLY A 191 -4.10 3.06 15.49
C GLY A 191 -3.90 4.18 14.46
N VAL A 192 -3.26 5.28 14.85
CA VAL A 192 -2.94 6.38 13.92
C VAL A 192 -1.98 5.91 12.82
N GLY A 193 -0.98 5.09 13.15
CA GLY A 193 -0.04 4.52 12.17
C GLY A 193 -0.74 3.62 11.14
N LEU A 194 -1.76 2.88 11.56
CA LEU A 194 -2.59 2.06 10.68
C LEU A 194 -3.40 2.91 9.70
N PHE A 195 -4.08 3.96 10.18
CA PHE A 195 -4.81 4.90 9.31
C PHE A 195 -3.88 5.60 8.33
N GLY A 196 -2.70 6.03 8.79
CA GLY A 196 -1.67 6.62 7.93
C GLY A 196 -1.20 5.66 6.84
N SER A 197 -1.07 4.37 7.15
CA SER A 197 -0.71 3.33 6.18
C SER A 197 -1.80 3.12 5.13
N PHE A 198 -3.08 3.17 5.53
CA PHE A 198 -4.21 3.07 4.60
C PHE A 198 -4.27 4.29 3.66
N ALA A 199 -4.07 5.50 4.19
CA ALA A 199 -4.00 6.71 3.38
C ALA A 199 -2.81 6.69 2.40
N ALA A 200 -1.64 6.24 2.85
CA ALA A 200 -0.45 6.08 2.02
C ALA A 200 -0.66 5.05 0.90
N TYR A 201 -1.37 3.96 1.19
CA TYR A 201 -1.74 2.96 0.19
C TYR A 201 -2.67 3.54 -0.89
N ILE A 202 -3.73 4.25 -0.50
CA ILE A 202 -4.60 4.92 -1.47
C ILE A 202 -3.78 5.89 -2.32
N SER A 203 -2.94 6.71 -1.70
CA SER A 203 -2.05 7.65 -2.40
C SER A 203 -1.14 6.92 -3.41
N SER A 204 -0.60 5.76 -3.06
CA SER A 204 0.26 4.98 -3.96
C SER A 204 -0.45 4.50 -5.22
N ILE A 205 -1.75 4.19 -5.14
CA ILE A 205 -2.55 3.79 -6.32
C ILE A 205 -2.67 4.97 -7.30
N PHE A 206 -2.93 6.18 -6.79
CA PHE A 206 -3.06 7.37 -7.63
C PHE A 206 -1.70 7.81 -8.24
N ILE A 207 -0.62 7.74 -7.47
CA ILE A 207 0.72 8.13 -7.94
C ILE A 207 1.22 7.21 -9.05
N GLU A 208 0.89 5.91 -9.01
CA GLU A 208 1.33 4.95 -10.01
C GLU A 208 0.75 5.28 -11.40
N ASP A 209 -0.53 5.66 -11.47
CA ASP A 209 -1.20 6.10 -12.70
C ASP A 209 -0.62 7.42 -13.24
N ASP A 210 -0.37 8.41 -12.38
CA ASP A 210 0.21 9.70 -12.78
C ASP A 210 1.63 9.52 -13.34
N SER A 211 2.44 8.68 -12.68
CA SER A 211 3.82 8.42 -13.11
C SER A 211 3.92 7.73 -14.48
N GLU A 212 2.98 6.83 -14.78
CA GLU A 212 2.91 6.20 -16.09
C GLU A 212 2.49 7.18 -17.18
N GLN A 213 1.53 8.08 -16.89
CA GLN A 213 1.10 9.10 -17.84
C GLN A 213 2.23 10.10 -18.14
N GLU A 214 2.92 10.60 -17.12
CA GLU A 214 4.08 11.48 -17.29
C GLU A 214 5.19 10.82 -18.10
N ALA A 215 5.49 9.55 -17.81
CA ALA A 215 6.50 8.79 -18.56
C ALA A 215 6.10 8.61 -20.04
N ARG A 216 4.82 8.36 -20.33
CA ARG A 216 4.30 8.27 -21.71
C ARG A 216 4.35 9.61 -22.42
N ALA A 217 3.95 10.69 -21.76
CA ALA A 217 4.01 12.05 -22.30
C ALA A 217 5.46 12.47 -22.62
N ALA A 218 6.40 12.22 -21.71
CA ALA A 218 7.82 12.50 -21.92
C ALA A 218 8.42 11.70 -23.09
N ARG A 219 8.00 10.44 -23.27
CA ARG A 219 8.42 9.62 -24.43
C ARG A 219 7.85 10.17 -25.74
N ALA A 220 6.55 10.46 -25.79
CA ALA A 220 5.89 11.03 -26.97
C ALA A 220 6.52 12.38 -27.37
N GLN A 221 6.84 13.23 -26.40
CA GLN A 221 7.52 14.50 -26.65
C GLN A 221 8.92 14.27 -27.24
N ARG A 222 9.72 13.35 -26.69
CA ARG A 222 11.05 13.02 -27.21
C ARG A 222 11.00 12.47 -28.63
N ASP A 223 10.04 11.61 -28.93
CA ASP A 223 9.87 11.02 -30.26
C ASP A 223 9.44 12.08 -31.28
N MET A 224 8.54 13.00 -30.91
CA MET A 224 8.18 14.15 -31.73
C MET A 224 9.38 15.07 -31.99
N THR A 225 10.16 15.39 -30.96
CA THR A 225 11.37 16.20 -31.11
C THR A 225 12.38 15.53 -32.04
N ARG A 226 12.59 14.21 -31.94
CA ARG A 226 13.47 13.46 -32.86
C ARG A 226 12.95 13.49 -34.29
N ALA A 227 11.65 13.34 -34.50
CA ALA A 227 11.05 13.40 -35.83
C ALA A 227 11.23 14.79 -36.47
N LEU A 228 11.03 15.86 -35.69
CA LEU A 228 11.29 17.23 -36.15
C LEU A 228 12.76 17.45 -36.52
N TYR A 229 13.71 16.98 -35.69
CA TYR A 229 15.13 17.07 -36.01
C TYR A 229 15.48 16.32 -37.30
N HIS A 230 14.88 15.14 -37.53
CA HIS A 230 15.07 14.39 -38.77
C HIS A 230 14.58 15.19 -39.98
N GLN A 231 13.36 15.73 -39.93
CA GLN A 231 12.79 16.53 -41.02
C GLN A 231 13.63 17.78 -41.33
N ILE A 232 14.14 18.47 -40.30
CA ILE A 232 15.02 19.63 -40.50
C ILE A 232 16.31 19.21 -41.21
N SER A 233 16.90 18.08 -40.82
CA SER A 233 18.15 17.60 -41.45
C SER A 233 17.96 17.19 -42.92
N GLU A 234 16.82 16.58 -43.24
CA GLU A 234 16.45 16.18 -44.59
C GLU A 234 16.21 17.43 -45.46
N LEU A 235 15.41 18.38 -44.97
CA LEU A 235 15.15 19.65 -45.67
C LEU A 235 16.44 20.46 -45.87
N THR A 236 17.35 20.46 -44.88
CA THR A 236 18.66 21.12 -45.00
C THR A 236 19.50 20.48 -46.12
N THR A 237 19.40 19.17 -46.29
CA THR A 237 20.11 18.43 -47.34
C THR A 237 19.52 18.73 -48.72
N GLU A 238 18.19 18.70 -48.86
CA GLU A 238 17.51 19.06 -50.11
C GLU A 238 17.83 20.50 -50.54
N VAL A 239 17.78 21.45 -49.61
CA VAL A 239 18.11 22.86 -49.89
C VAL A 239 19.55 23.00 -50.38
N ARG A 240 20.48 22.22 -49.81
CA ARG A 240 21.88 22.21 -50.26
C ARG A 240 22.01 21.67 -51.68
N GLU A 241 21.34 20.56 -51.99
CA GLU A 241 21.37 19.98 -53.34
C GLU A 241 20.76 20.91 -54.39
N LEU A 242 19.62 21.53 -54.09
CA LEU A 242 18.98 22.54 -54.93
C LEU A 242 19.91 23.73 -55.19
N ARG A 243 20.62 24.21 -54.16
CA ARG A 243 21.64 25.27 -54.31
C ARG A 243 22.76 24.84 -55.26
N GLU A 244 23.30 23.64 -55.09
CA GLU A 244 24.37 23.11 -55.95
C GLU A 244 23.91 22.99 -57.42
N ARG A 245 22.69 22.52 -57.67
CA ARG A 245 22.11 22.46 -59.04
C ARG A 245 21.91 23.85 -59.66
N LEU A 246 21.44 24.83 -58.88
CA LEU A 246 21.31 26.21 -59.37
C LEU A 246 22.68 26.81 -59.71
N ASP A 247 23.70 26.54 -58.88
CA ASP A 247 25.08 26.96 -59.16
C ASP A 247 25.66 26.27 -60.40
N GLN A 248 25.27 25.04 -60.72
CA GLN A 248 25.65 24.40 -61.99
C GLN A 248 24.98 25.08 -63.19
N VAL A 249 23.65 25.28 -63.14
CA VAL A 249 22.89 25.88 -64.26
C VAL A 249 23.38 27.30 -64.58
N ALA A 250 23.65 28.12 -63.58
CA ALA A 250 24.16 29.47 -63.81
C ALA A 250 25.64 29.47 -64.26
N GLN A 251 26.42 28.40 -64.00
CA GLN A 251 27.76 28.20 -64.58
C GLN A 251 27.65 27.87 -66.07
N GLU A 252 26.73 26.96 -66.44
CA GLU A 252 26.46 26.59 -67.83
C GLU A 252 25.96 27.77 -68.67
N ARG A 253 25.17 28.68 -68.09
CA ARG A 253 24.73 29.93 -68.73
C ARG A 253 25.82 30.99 -68.88
N GLY A 254 26.99 30.81 -68.27
CA GLY A 254 28.10 31.78 -68.35
C GLY A 254 27.86 33.07 -67.57
N GLU A 255 27.02 33.05 -66.53
CA GLU A 255 26.73 34.24 -65.73
C GLU A 255 27.98 34.68 -64.92
N PRO A 256 28.35 35.97 -64.94
CA PRO A 256 29.51 36.46 -64.19
C PRO A 256 29.29 36.34 -62.68
N LEU A 257 30.30 35.84 -61.96
CA LEU A 257 30.29 35.58 -60.50
C LEU A 257 29.72 36.73 -59.66
N ALA A 258 30.02 37.97 -60.03
CA ALA A 258 29.57 39.17 -59.32
C ALA A 258 28.05 39.42 -59.42
N GLU A 259 27.37 38.92 -60.44
CA GLU A 259 25.91 39.05 -60.58
C GLU A 259 25.17 37.98 -59.76
N ARG A 260 25.79 36.79 -59.66
CA ARG A 260 25.29 35.64 -58.89
C ARG A 260 25.37 35.90 -57.38
N GLU A 261 26.47 36.49 -56.91
CA GLU A 261 26.62 36.88 -55.50
C GLU A 261 25.59 37.95 -55.09
N ARG A 262 25.33 38.96 -55.94
CA ARG A 262 24.31 39.98 -55.67
C ARG A 262 22.91 39.39 -55.59
N HIS A 263 22.56 38.49 -56.53
CA HIS A 263 21.26 37.82 -56.51
C HIS A 263 21.11 36.94 -55.26
N ARG A 264 22.18 36.25 -54.84
CA ARG A 264 22.18 35.41 -53.64
C ARG A 264 22.05 36.22 -52.35
N GLU A 265 22.72 37.36 -52.25
CA GLU A 265 22.58 38.29 -51.12
C GLU A 265 21.17 38.89 -51.04
N ALA A 266 20.58 39.27 -52.18
CA ALA A 266 19.21 39.77 -52.24
C ALA A 266 18.20 38.72 -51.76
N LEU A 267 18.34 37.48 -52.23
CA LEU A 267 17.48 36.36 -51.81
C LEU A 267 17.65 36.04 -50.31
N HIS A 268 18.89 36.04 -49.80
CA HIS A 268 19.15 35.81 -48.38
C HIS A 268 18.50 36.88 -47.50
N ARG A 269 18.55 38.17 -47.90
CA ARG A 269 17.85 39.23 -47.18
C ARG A 269 16.33 39.02 -47.19
N GLN A 270 15.77 38.73 -48.35
CA GLN A 270 14.33 38.55 -48.51
C GLN A 270 13.80 37.37 -47.67
N VAL A 271 14.53 36.24 -47.67
CA VAL A 271 14.19 35.08 -46.83
C VAL A 271 14.32 35.39 -45.34
N ASN A 272 15.34 36.15 -44.93
CA ASN A 272 15.53 36.50 -43.53
C ASN A 272 14.43 37.47 -43.04
N GLU A 273 14.03 38.42 -43.88
CA GLU A 273 12.90 39.33 -43.63
C GLU A 273 11.58 38.56 -43.51
N GLU A 274 11.28 37.62 -44.42
CA GLU A 274 10.09 36.76 -44.32
C GLU A 274 10.11 35.87 -43.05
N MET A 275 11.28 35.35 -42.67
CA MET A 275 11.43 34.53 -41.47
C MET A 275 11.16 35.34 -40.20
N GLU A 276 11.76 36.53 -40.08
CA GLU A 276 11.55 37.43 -38.96
C GLU A 276 10.08 37.85 -38.84
N GLN A 277 9.42 38.10 -39.98
CA GLN A 277 8.00 38.43 -40.01
C GLN A 277 7.11 37.27 -39.52
N ARG A 278 7.38 36.04 -39.98
CA ARG A 278 6.63 34.84 -39.54
C ARG A 278 6.91 34.43 -38.09
N LEU A 279 8.14 34.63 -37.60
CA LEU A 279 8.49 34.39 -36.20
C LEU A 279 7.86 35.44 -35.27
N GLY A 280 7.76 36.70 -35.72
CA GLY A 280 7.02 37.75 -35.02
C GLY A 280 5.53 37.47 -34.93
N ASP A 281 4.91 36.97 -36.01
CA ASP A 281 3.49 36.62 -36.03
C ASP A 281 3.14 35.32 -35.26
N ALA A 282 4.12 34.43 -35.06
CA ALA A 282 3.95 33.16 -34.33
C ALA A 282 4.26 33.28 -32.82
N ALA A 283 4.76 34.42 -32.35
CA ALA A 283 4.94 34.68 -30.93
C ALA A 283 3.55 34.74 -30.26
N PRO A 284 3.30 33.96 -29.19
CA PRO A 284 2.02 34.04 -28.50
C PRO A 284 1.85 35.49 -27.99
N PRO A 285 0.64 36.08 -28.08
CA PRO A 285 0.41 37.41 -27.55
C PRO A 285 0.84 37.40 -26.09
N ASP A 286 1.73 38.34 -25.74
CA ASP A 286 2.16 38.56 -24.36
C ASP A 286 0.91 38.52 -23.49
N ARG A 287 0.85 37.56 -22.57
CA ARG A 287 -0.15 37.59 -21.51
C ARG A 287 0.20 38.82 -20.66
N GLU A 288 -0.39 39.95 -21.03
CA GLU A 288 -0.57 41.08 -20.12
C GLU A 288 -1.15 40.50 -18.83
N GLY A 289 -0.31 40.39 -17.81
CA GLY A 289 -0.76 40.07 -16.46
C GLY A 289 -1.79 41.12 -16.05
N PRO A 290 -2.88 40.75 -15.35
CA PRO A 290 -3.89 41.71 -14.98
C PRO A 290 -3.28 42.71 -14.00
N ALA A 291 -3.03 43.91 -14.49
CA ALA A 291 -2.84 45.09 -13.68
C ALA A 291 -4.21 45.47 -13.10
N GLY A 292 -4.38 45.18 -11.81
CA GLY A 292 -5.20 45.96 -10.88
C GLY A 292 -6.72 45.96 -11.09
N GLU A 293 -7.42 45.18 -10.26
CA GLU A 293 -8.68 45.62 -9.65
C GLU A 293 -8.65 45.32 -8.14
N ARG A 294 -8.61 46.43 -7.39
CA ARG A 294 -9.07 46.71 -6.01
C ARG A 294 -9.10 45.60 -4.95
#